data_AF-X1BWI1-F1
#
_entry.id   AF-X1BWI1-F1
#
_cell.length_a   1.000
_cell.length_b   1.000
_cell.length_c   1.000
_cell.angle_alpha   90.00
_cell.angle_beta   90.00
_cell.angle_gamma   90.00
#
_symmetry.space_group_name_H-M   'P 1'
#
loop_
_entity.id
_entity.type
_entity.pdbx_description
1 polymer ?
#
loop_
_entity_poly.entity_id
_entity_poly.type
_entity_poly.pdbx_seq_one_letter_code
_entity_poly.pdbx_strand_id
1 'polypeptide(L)'
;GLNSPFDANDDGIGDFPYQIEGNLGSVDNFPIWDDGPGGDTTPPFINVLYYDLNATNDSGSIYIEAEIYDNILLGLVISLEFYYPNGTLITSEQMISQGNEIYTYDWGVVGYPTLEDYYFIINVTDISGNSASVMNYFSIIEPDYIVLSPFVIDDDGNGNFTWAEASNQIWCTGSGTFDDPYIIEKIVIYGDWSTNGLEIRNSNKYFEIKNCTIKDSGNSYNMGCIVLTNVMNGAIINNYLLNGFSGINLVASLNITIKGNIASGNGNGIKLENSDANTISNNIVK
;
A
#
# COMPACT_ATOMS: atom_id res chain seq x y z
N GLY A 1 31.14 -48.79 -36.26
CA GLY A 1 29.93 -48.28 -35.61
C GLY A 1 29.42 -47.20 -36.52
N LEU A 2 28.22 -47.39 -37.06
CA LEU A 2 27.59 -46.47 -38.01
C LEU A 2 27.48 -45.09 -37.35
N ASN A 3 27.89 -44.04 -38.05
CA ASN A 3 27.68 -42.66 -37.63
C ASN A 3 26.15 -42.49 -37.48
N SER A 4 25.67 -42.27 -36.25
CA SER A 4 24.28 -41.83 -36.07
C SER A 4 24.12 -40.51 -36.82
N PRO A 5 23.10 -40.35 -37.66
CA PRO A 5 22.84 -39.08 -38.30
C PRO A 5 22.37 -38.05 -37.26
N PHE A 6 22.63 -36.79 -37.55
CA PHE A 6 22.49 -35.60 -36.71
C PHE A 6 22.00 -34.48 -37.63
N ASP A 7 21.03 -33.67 -37.21
CA ASP A 7 20.50 -32.52 -37.97
C ASP A 7 20.68 -31.26 -37.11
N ALA A 8 21.88 -30.68 -37.12
CA ALA A 8 22.25 -29.60 -36.19
C ALA A 8 21.50 -28.29 -36.44
N ASN A 9 20.93 -28.12 -37.63
CA ASN A 9 20.33 -26.87 -38.07
C ASN A 9 18.82 -26.99 -38.34
N ASP A 10 18.22 -28.14 -38.01
CA ASP A 10 16.80 -28.47 -38.17
C ASP A 10 16.27 -28.16 -39.58
N ASP A 11 17.08 -28.33 -40.64
CA ASP A 11 16.63 -28.10 -42.02
C ASP A 11 15.97 -29.33 -42.65
N GLY A 12 15.91 -30.43 -41.90
CA GLY A 12 15.34 -31.72 -42.31
C GLY A 12 16.31 -32.58 -43.11
N ILE A 13 17.61 -32.20 -43.14
CA ILE A 13 18.69 -32.90 -43.83
C ILE A 13 19.81 -33.22 -42.83
N GLY A 14 20.17 -34.50 -42.71
CA GLY A 14 21.26 -34.91 -41.84
C GLY A 14 22.62 -34.37 -42.30
N ASP A 15 23.40 -33.84 -41.35
CA ASP A 15 24.74 -33.27 -41.53
C ASP A 15 25.80 -34.30 -41.97
N PHE A 16 25.50 -35.59 -41.82
CA PHE A 16 26.38 -36.68 -42.16
C PHE A 16 25.81 -37.52 -43.31
N PRO A 17 26.60 -37.79 -44.37
CA PRO A 17 26.17 -38.66 -45.45
C PRO A 17 25.82 -40.08 -44.97
N TYR A 18 24.73 -40.64 -45.48
CA TYR A 18 24.27 -42.00 -45.18
C TYR A 18 24.75 -43.01 -46.23
N GLN A 19 25.35 -44.11 -45.79
CA GLN A 19 25.77 -45.18 -46.71
C GLN A 19 24.59 -46.07 -47.09
N ILE A 20 24.29 -46.16 -48.39
CA ILE A 20 23.19 -46.98 -48.90
C ILE A 20 23.67 -48.43 -49.00
N GLU A 21 23.10 -49.33 -48.19
CA GLU A 21 23.45 -50.75 -48.22
C GLU A 21 23.07 -51.41 -49.57
N GLY A 22 23.96 -52.26 -50.10
CA GLY A 22 23.69 -53.10 -51.27
C GLY A 22 24.23 -52.61 -52.61
N ASN A 23 24.78 -51.40 -52.70
CA ASN A 23 25.53 -50.91 -53.86
C ASN A 23 26.92 -50.41 -53.44
N LEU A 24 27.98 -51.02 -53.97
CA LEU A 24 29.38 -50.68 -53.66
C LEU A 24 29.66 -49.19 -53.87
N GLY A 25 29.74 -48.45 -52.75
CA GLY A 25 30.16 -47.05 -52.71
C GLY A 25 29.07 -46.00 -52.92
N SER A 26 27.78 -46.37 -52.93
CA SER A 26 26.69 -45.38 -53.02
C SER A 26 26.45 -44.70 -51.67
N VAL A 27 26.40 -43.36 -51.67
CA VAL A 27 26.21 -42.53 -50.49
C VAL A 27 25.07 -41.55 -50.78
N ASP A 28 24.12 -41.45 -49.85
CA ASP A 28 23.17 -40.35 -49.80
C ASP A 28 23.82 -39.17 -49.07
N ASN A 29 24.14 -38.10 -49.80
CA ASN A 29 24.77 -36.91 -49.22
C ASN A 29 23.77 -35.96 -48.55
N PHE A 30 22.47 -36.21 -48.71
CA PHE A 30 21.40 -35.40 -48.12
C PHE A 30 20.33 -36.31 -47.53
N PRO A 31 20.69 -37.18 -46.56
CA PRO A 31 19.72 -38.06 -45.95
C PRO A 31 18.67 -37.24 -45.21
N ILE A 32 17.40 -37.57 -45.39
CA ILE A 32 16.33 -36.96 -44.58
C ILE A 32 16.50 -37.46 -43.15
N TRP A 33 16.71 -36.54 -42.23
CA TRP A 33 16.87 -36.83 -40.80
C TRP A 33 16.22 -35.72 -39.99
N ASP A 34 15.65 -36.09 -38.86
CA ASP A 34 15.01 -35.19 -37.88
C ASP A 34 15.35 -35.82 -36.53
N ASP A 35 16.28 -35.22 -35.78
CA ASP A 35 16.66 -35.66 -34.44
C ASP A 35 15.79 -35.04 -33.33
N GLY A 36 14.68 -34.42 -33.72
CA GLY A 36 13.73 -33.73 -32.85
C GLY A 36 13.81 -32.21 -33.04
N PRO A 37 12.92 -31.44 -32.41
CA PRO A 37 13.07 -29.99 -32.39
C PRO A 37 14.42 -29.64 -31.75
N GLY A 38 15.25 -28.83 -32.43
CA GLY A 38 16.51 -28.36 -31.91
C GLY A 38 16.37 -27.76 -30.51
N GLY A 39 17.46 -27.83 -29.73
CA GLY A 39 17.46 -27.33 -28.36
C GLY A 39 16.97 -25.88 -28.30
N ASP A 40 16.03 -25.59 -27.40
CA ASP A 40 15.53 -24.23 -27.22
C ASP A 40 16.69 -23.29 -26.84
N THR A 41 16.81 -22.19 -27.57
CA THR A 41 17.83 -21.16 -27.34
C THR A 41 17.23 -19.79 -27.02
N THR A 42 15.90 -19.71 -26.93
CA THR A 42 15.19 -18.44 -26.72
C THR A 42 14.98 -18.25 -25.21
N PRO A 43 15.40 -17.13 -24.62
CA PRO A 43 15.10 -16.84 -23.23
C PRO A 43 13.61 -16.55 -22.98
N PRO A 44 13.11 -16.86 -21.78
CA PRO A 44 11.78 -16.43 -21.34
C PRO A 44 11.55 -14.93 -21.50
N PHE A 45 10.31 -14.55 -21.74
CA PHE A 45 9.89 -13.16 -21.75
C PHE A 45 9.27 -12.77 -20.40
N ILE A 46 9.61 -11.57 -19.90
CA ILE A 46 9.07 -11.01 -18.66
C ILE A 46 8.52 -9.61 -18.94
N ASN A 47 7.23 -9.42 -18.65
CA ASN A 47 6.54 -8.14 -18.78
C ASN A 47 5.89 -7.77 -17.44
N VAL A 48 6.47 -6.82 -16.72
CA VAL A 48 5.90 -6.32 -15.47
C VAL A 48 4.68 -5.47 -15.80
N LEU A 49 3.50 -6.00 -15.50
CA LEU A 49 2.22 -5.34 -15.79
C LEU A 49 1.92 -4.25 -14.76
N TYR A 50 2.18 -4.54 -13.49
CA TYR A 50 1.92 -3.64 -12.38
C TYR A 50 2.83 -3.94 -11.20
N TYR A 51 3.21 -2.89 -10.46
CA TYR A 51 3.71 -3.03 -9.12
C TYR A 51 3.47 -1.76 -8.30
N ASP A 52 3.38 -1.87 -6.98
CA ASP A 52 3.27 -0.72 -6.10
C ASP A 52 4.60 0.06 -6.03
N LEU A 53 4.52 1.38 -6.25
CA LEU A 53 5.70 2.25 -6.16
C LEU A 53 6.10 2.56 -4.72
N ASN A 54 5.15 2.48 -3.78
CA ASN A 54 5.38 2.80 -2.38
C ASN A 54 4.62 1.83 -1.48
N ALA A 55 5.24 1.45 -0.37
CA ALA A 55 4.56 0.82 0.76
C ALA A 55 4.75 1.67 2.02
N THR A 56 3.70 1.80 2.82
CA THR A 56 3.80 2.42 4.15
C THR A 56 4.55 1.50 5.10
N ASN A 57 5.51 2.03 5.85
CA ASN A 57 6.19 1.26 6.89
C ASN A 57 5.19 0.66 7.91
N ASP A 58 5.59 -0.41 8.57
CA ASP A 58 4.85 -1.09 9.65
C ASP A 58 3.45 -1.65 9.32
N SER A 59 2.94 -1.47 8.11
CA SER A 59 1.59 -1.93 7.73
C SER A 59 1.35 -2.19 6.24
N GLY A 60 2.18 -1.64 5.35
CA GLY A 60 2.03 -1.75 3.90
C GLY A 60 2.61 -3.03 3.32
N SER A 61 2.39 -3.20 2.02
CA SER A 61 3.00 -4.22 1.21
C SER A 61 3.28 -3.73 -0.21
N ILE A 62 4.11 -4.46 -0.95
CA ILE A 62 4.38 -4.23 -2.37
C ILE A 62 3.75 -5.38 -3.16
N TYR A 63 2.66 -5.08 -3.85
CA TYR A 63 2.06 -5.99 -4.82
C TYR A 63 2.82 -5.90 -6.15
N ILE A 64 3.05 -7.05 -6.78
CA ILE A 64 3.72 -7.19 -8.07
C ILE A 64 2.90 -8.15 -8.93
N GLU A 65 2.67 -7.77 -10.18
CA GLU A 65 2.01 -8.57 -11.21
C GLU A 65 2.84 -8.53 -12.50
N ALA A 66 3.15 -9.70 -13.04
CA ALA A 66 3.90 -9.86 -14.27
C ALA A 66 3.30 -10.94 -15.16
N GLU A 67 3.37 -10.69 -16.47
CA GLU A 67 3.13 -11.67 -17.52
C GLU A 67 4.48 -12.31 -17.90
N ILE A 68 4.56 -13.63 -17.76
CA ILE A 68 5.80 -14.40 -17.95
C ILE A 68 5.47 -15.64 -18.75
N TYR A 69 6.14 -15.77 -19.90
CA TYR A 69 5.95 -16.90 -20.80
C TYR A 69 7.22 -17.23 -21.56
N ASP A 70 7.21 -18.38 -22.21
CA ASP A 70 8.29 -18.87 -23.02
C ASP A 70 7.74 -19.59 -24.26
N ASN A 71 8.51 -19.69 -25.34
CA ASN A 71 8.08 -20.31 -26.59
C ASN A 71 7.94 -21.83 -26.51
N ILE A 72 8.62 -22.51 -25.57
CA ILE A 72 8.49 -23.96 -25.39
C ILE A 72 7.95 -24.30 -24.00
N LEU A 73 8.70 -24.02 -22.92
CA LEU A 73 8.23 -24.30 -21.55
C LEU A 73 9.10 -23.60 -20.49
N LEU A 74 8.45 -22.82 -19.63
CA LEU A 74 9.09 -22.25 -18.44
C LEU A 74 9.62 -23.35 -17.49
N GLY A 75 10.76 -23.08 -16.84
CA GLY A 75 11.19 -23.83 -15.68
C GLY A 75 10.20 -23.60 -14.53
N LEU A 76 10.05 -24.60 -13.67
CA LEU A 76 8.96 -24.67 -12.67
C LEU A 76 8.97 -23.55 -11.61
N VAL A 77 10.00 -22.69 -11.58
CA VAL A 77 10.19 -21.67 -10.53
C VAL A 77 10.52 -20.32 -11.15
N ILE A 78 9.65 -19.34 -10.89
CA ILE A 78 9.92 -17.91 -11.13
C ILE A 78 10.37 -17.32 -9.79
N SER A 79 11.65 -16.96 -9.72
CA SER A 79 12.26 -16.41 -8.51
C SER A 79 12.06 -14.91 -8.45
N LEU A 80 11.79 -14.40 -7.27
CA LEU A 80 11.65 -12.97 -6.98
C LEU A 80 12.55 -12.61 -5.80
N GLU A 81 13.55 -11.77 -6.04
CA GLU A 81 14.53 -11.35 -5.04
C GLU A 81 14.32 -9.89 -4.66
N PHE A 82 14.27 -9.59 -3.37
CA PHE A 82 14.16 -8.21 -2.86
C PHE A 82 15.48 -7.74 -2.29
N TYR A 83 15.81 -6.47 -2.49
CA TYR A 83 17.07 -5.89 -2.08
C TYR A 83 16.90 -4.55 -1.38
N TYR A 84 17.79 -4.31 -0.42
CA TYR A 84 18.01 -2.98 0.13
C TYR A 84 18.65 -2.07 -0.93
N PRO A 85 18.53 -0.74 -0.79
CA PRO A 85 19.16 0.22 -1.70
C PRO A 85 20.69 0.08 -1.81
N ASN A 86 21.33 -0.45 -0.75
CA ASN A 86 22.77 -0.73 -0.74
C ASN A 86 23.17 -2.04 -1.47
N GLY A 87 22.20 -2.75 -2.06
CA GLY A 87 22.40 -4.02 -2.76
C GLY A 87 22.45 -5.27 -1.90
N THR A 88 22.17 -5.16 -0.60
CA THR A 88 22.05 -6.34 0.28
C THR A 88 20.74 -7.07 -0.02
N LEU A 89 20.82 -8.38 -0.27
CA LEU A 89 19.64 -9.23 -0.44
C LEU A 89 18.81 -9.26 0.85
N ILE A 90 17.51 -9.02 0.72
CA ILE A 90 16.52 -9.10 1.80
C ILE A 90 15.98 -10.52 1.89
N THR A 91 15.37 -10.99 0.79
CA THR A 91 14.76 -12.31 0.69
C THR A 91 14.69 -12.76 -0.77
N SER A 92 14.53 -14.06 -0.97
CA SER A 92 14.29 -14.69 -2.26
C SER A 92 13.05 -15.57 -2.14
N GLU A 93 12.06 -15.27 -2.98
CA GLU A 93 10.71 -15.82 -2.92
C GLU A 93 10.33 -16.40 -4.28
N GLN A 94 9.15 -17.02 -4.36
CA GLN A 94 8.59 -17.55 -5.59
C GLN A 94 7.28 -16.85 -5.93
N MET A 95 7.15 -16.39 -7.18
CA MET A 95 5.89 -15.79 -7.63
C MET A 95 4.80 -16.87 -7.77
N ILE A 96 3.55 -16.48 -7.49
CA ILE A 96 2.39 -17.38 -7.50
C ILE A 96 1.69 -17.27 -8.85
N SER A 97 1.54 -18.40 -9.55
CA SER A 97 0.79 -18.45 -10.81
C SER A 97 -0.70 -18.23 -10.58
N GLN A 98 -1.30 -17.33 -11.36
CA GLN A 98 -2.75 -17.10 -11.41
C GLN A 98 -3.41 -17.78 -12.63
N GLY A 99 -2.62 -18.47 -13.46
CA GLY A 99 -3.03 -18.95 -14.78
C GLY A 99 -2.83 -17.89 -15.87
N ASN A 100 -2.97 -18.31 -17.14
CA ASN A 100 -2.76 -17.45 -18.33
C ASN A 100 -1.44 -16.67 -18.28
N GLU A 101 -0.34 -17.33 -17.89
CA GLU A 101 1.00 -16.71 -17.86
C GLU A 101 1.14 -15.54 -16.88
N ILE A 102 0.14 -15.31 -16.02
CA ILE A 102 0.18 -14.28 -15.00
C ILE A 102 0.74 -14.84 -13.69
N TYR A 103 1.67 -14.09 -13.12
CA TYR A 103 2.31 -14.37 -11.85
C TYR A 103 2.26 -13.15 -10.95
N THR A 104 1.96 -13.40 -9.68
CA THR A 104 1.79 -12.33 -8.69
C THR A 104 2.58 -12.61 -7.43
N TYR A 105 2.97 -11.56 -6.74
CA TYR A 105 3.51 -11.65 -5.38
C TYR A 105 3.09 -10.43 -4.56
N ASP A 106 2.91 -10.63 -3.26
CA ASP A 106 2.58 -9.56 -2.32
C ASP A 106 3.58 -9.61 -1.16
N TRP A 107 4.46 -8.60 -1.08
CA TRP A 107 5.54 -8.55 -0.11
C TRP A 107 5.23 -7.58 1.03
N GLY A 108 4.98 -8.09 2.23
CA GLY A 108 4.78 -7.26 3.42
C GLY A 108 6.05 -6.56 3.89
N VAL A 109 5.98 -5.24 4.12
CA VAL A 109 7.16 -4.42 4.46
C VAL A 109 7.32 -4.14 5.97
N VAL A 110 6.63 -4.90 6.82
CA VAL A 110 6.65 -4.72 8.27
C VAL A 110 8.06 -4.96 8.83
N GLY A 111 8.60 -3.99 9.58
CA GLY A 111 9.91 -4.07 10.20
C GLY A 111 11.10 -3.68 9.32
N TYR A 112 10.86 -3.26 8.07
CA TYR A 112 11.91 -2.72 7.20
C TYR A 112 12.02 -1.20 7.34
N PRO A 113 13.24 -0.63 7.23
CA PRO A 113 13.43 0.80 7.43
C PRO A 113 12.81 1.62 6.30
N THR A 114 12.41 2.85 6.64
CA THR A 114 11.92 3.83 5.68
C THR A 114 13.08 4.36 4.82
N LEU A 115 13.17 3.88 3.58
CA LEU A 115 14.16 4.32 2.59
C LEU A 115 13.54 4.34 1.19
N GLU A 116 14.13 5.13 0.31
CA GLU A 116 13.87 5.12 -1.13
C GLU A 116 14.79 4.12 -1.83
N ASP A 117 14.45 3.75 -3.07
CA ASP A 117 15.25 2.90 -3.97
C ASP A 117 15.51 1.47 -3.48
N TYR A 118 14.54 0.88 -2.77
CA TYR A 118 14.45 -0.58 -2.72
C TYR A 118 14.22 -1.11 -4.13
N TYR A 119 14.61 -2.35 -4.39
CA TYR A 119 14.31 -2.95 -5.68
C TYR A 119 14.05 -4.44 -5.54
N PHE A 120 13.32 -4.96 -6.52
CA PHE A 120 13.16 -6.38 -6.71
C PHE A 120 13.72 -6.80 -8.07
N ILE A 121 14.12 -8.06 -8.17
CA ILE A 121 14.53 -8.71 -9.41
C ILE A 121 13.65 -9.95 -9.62
N ILE A 122 12.97 -10.03 -10.75
CA ILE A 122 12.33 -11.26 -11.20
C ILE A 122 13.36 -12.02 -12.03
N ASN A 123 13.63 -13.29 -11.69
CA ASN A 123 14.53 -14.19 -12.41
C ASN A 123 13.77 -15.42 -12.88
N VAL A 124 13.94 -15.78 -14.15
CA VAL A 124 13.26 -16.92 -14.78
C VAL A 124 14.26 -17.70 -15.61
N THR A 125 14.19 -19.03 -15.53
CA THR A 125 14.95 -19.94 -16.40
C THR A 125 13.98 -20.94 -17.00
N ASP A 126 14.05 -21.19 -18.31
CA ASP A 126 13.26 -22.23 -18.98
C ASP A 126 13.80 -23.65 -18.69
N ILE A 127 13.19 -24.67 -19.27
CA ILE A 127 13.65 -26.06 -19.13
C ILE A 127 14.95 -26.37 -19.88
N SER A 128 15.33 -25.53 -20.84
CA SER A 128 16.49 -25.67 -21.70
C SER A 128 17.71 -24.90 -21.17
N GLY A 129 17.53 -24.13 -20.09
CA GLY A 129 18.55 -23.37 -19.39
C GLY A 129 18.71 -21.92 -19.87
N ASN A 130 17.83 -21.40 -20.72
CA ASN A 130 17.84 -19.98 -21.07
C ASN A 130 17.22 -19.16 -19.93
N SER A 131 17.82 -18.02 -19.60
CA SER A 131 17.41 -17.19 -18.47
C SER A 131 17.10 -15.75 -18.87
N ALA A 132 16.15 -15.15 -18.17
CA ALA A 132 15.81 -13.73 -18.26
C ALA A 132 15.63 -13.13 -16.87
N SER A 133 15.86 -11.83 -16.76
CA SER A 133 15.59 -11.07 -15.54
C SER A 133 15.16 -9.64 -15.81
N VAL A 134 14.39 -9.07 -14.88
CA VAL A 134 13.98 -7.66 -14.88
C VAL A 134 14.07 -7.09 -13.47
N MET A 135 14.42 -5.81 -13.37
CA MET A 135 14.59 -5.09 -12.11
C MET A 135 13.72 -3.84 -12.07
N ASN A 136 13.04 -3.61 -10.95
CA ASN A 136 12.20 -2.45 -10.71
C ASN A 136 12.38 -1.91 -9.28
N TYR A 137 12.24 -0.59 -9.14
CA TYR A 137 12.46 0.14 -7.88
C TYR A 137 11.15 0.56 -7.23
N PHE A 138 11.12 0.55 -5.89
CA PHE A 138 10.02 1.05 -5.05
C PHE A 138 10.58 1.70 -3.77
N SER A 139 9.72 2.33 -2.99
CA SER A 139 10.09 2.97 -1.72
C SER A 139 9.27 2.44 -0.54
N ILE A 140 9.87 2.43 0.63
CA ILE A 140 9.16 2.28 1.90
C ILE A 140 9.10 3.66 2.54
N ILE A 141 7.89 4.17 2.76
CA ILE A 141 7.62 5.54 3.23
C ILE A 141 6.96 5.55 4.61
N GLU A 142 7.13 6.64 5.35
CA GLU A 142 6.33 6.87 6.56
C GLU A 142 4.84 6.99 6.21
N PRO A 143 3.92 6.68 7.15
CA PRO A 143 2.51 6.95 6.97
C PRO A 143 2.28 8.45 6.75
N ASP A 144 1.36 8.79 5.85
CA ASP A 144 0.85 10.17 5.69
C ASP A 144 -0.15 10.52 6.81
N TYR A 145 0.05 10.00 8.02
CA TYR A 145 -0.72 10.30 9.20
C TYR A 145 0.10 10.13 10.48
N ILE A 146 -0.31 10.82 11.56
CA ILE A 146 0.32 10.74 12.87
C ILE A 146 -0.62 10.01 13.84
N VAL A 147 -0.14 8.95 14.49
CA VAL A 147 -0.89 8.28 15.56
C VAL A 147 -0.66 9.01 16.88
N LEU A 148 -1.74 9.42 17.54
CA LEU A 148 -1.71 10.12 18.82
C LEU A 148 -2.54 9.39 19.87
N SER A 149 -2.11 9.50 21.13
CA SER A 149 -2.97 9.20 22.27
C SER A 149 -4.09 10.23 22.37
N PRO A 150 -5.23 9.89 23.00
CA PRO A 150 -6.30 10.86 23.25
C PRO A 150 -5.82 12.09 24.01
N PHE A 151 -6.34 13.27 23.66
CA PHE A 151 -5.91 14.51 24.29
C PHE A 151 -7.00 15.58 24.35
N VAL A 152 -6.79 16.52 25.28
CA VAL A 152 -7.64 17.68 25.53
C VAL A 152 -6.86 18.96 25.24
N ILE A 153 -7.41 19.82 24.39
CA ILE A 153 -6.99 21.22 24.28
C ILE A 153 -7.94 22.07 25.13
N ASP A 154 -7.41 22.84 26.08
CA ASP A 154 -8.20 23.74 26.94
C ASP A 154 -7.49 25.09 27.01
N ASP A 155 -8.16 26.16 26.57
CA ASP A 155 -7.58 27.51 26.54
C ASP A 155 -7.30 28.05 27.96
N ASP A 156 -8.01 27.53 28.97
CA ASP A 156 -7.78 27.86 30.38
C ASP A 156 -6.63 27.02 30.99
N GLY A 157 -6.02 26.10 30.24
CA GLY A 157 -4.87 25.30 30.66
C GLY A 157 -5.19 24.09 31.54
N ASN A 158 -6.46 23.67 31.59
CA ASN A 158 -6.88 22.48 32.36
C ASN A 158 -6.90 21.17 31.53
N GLY A 159 -6.35 21.22 30.31
CA GLY A 159 -6.21 20.09 29.39
C GLY A 159 -4.79 19.53 29.35
N ASN A 160 -4.51 18.72 28.32
CA ASN A 160 -3.14 18.31 27.99
C ASN A 160 -2.34 19.46 27.38
N PHE A 161 -3.02 20.32 26.62
CA PHE A 161 -2.43 21.46 25.93
C PHE A 161 -3.33 22.69 26.03
N THR A 162 -2.72 23.86 26.13
CA THR A 162 -3.30 25.10 25.60
C THR A 162 -3.10 25.16 24.08
N TRP A 163 -3.80 26.05 23.39
CA TRP A 163 -3.59 26.23 21.94
C TRP A 163 -2.15 26.64 21.60
N ALA A 164 -1.51 27.45 22.44
CA ALA A 164 -0.12 27.86 22.25
C ALA A 164 0.87 26.69 22.36
N GLU A 165 0.56 25.69 23.19
CA GLU A 165 1.37 24.47 23.29
C GLU A 165 1.07 23.50 22.15
N ALA A 166 -0.21 23.37 21.78
CA ALA A 166 -0.64 22.56 20.65
C ALA A 166 0.03 23.02 19.36
N SER A 167 0.10 24.33 19.09
CA SER A 167 0.73 24.89 17.88
C SER A 167 2.24 24.68 17.77
N ASN A 168 2.89 24.19 18.83
CA ASN A 168 4.30 23.78 18.79
C ASN A 168 4.47 22.28 18.47
N GLN A 169 3.37 21.53 18.37
CA GLN A 169 3.39 20.12 18.03
C GLN A 169 3.36 19.93 16.52
N ILE A 170 4.01 18.86 16.05
CA ILE A 170 4.10 18.54 14.61
C ILE A 170 2.73 18.30 13.94
N TRP A 171 1.70 17.98 14.72
CA TRP A 171 0.35 17.67 14.25
C TRP A 171 -0.59 18.90 14.23
N CYS A 172 -0.12 20.07 14.65
CA CYS A 172 -0.91 21.29 14.68
C CYS A 172 -0.15 22.44 14.00
N THR A 173 -0.83 23.16 13.11
CA THR A 173 -0.29 24.36 12.45
C THR A 173 -1.24 25.54 12.58
N GLY A 174 -0.84 26.73 12.10
CA GLY A 174 -1.64 27.96 12.16
C GLY A 174 -1.55 28.70 13.49
N SER A 175 -2.23 29.85 13.58
CA SER A 175 -2.15 30.78 14.73
C SER A 175 -3.48 30.98 15.48
N GLY A 176 -4.56 30.34 15.03
CA GLY A 176 -5.88 30.41 15.67
C GLY A 176 -6.67 31.68 15.37
N THR A 177 -6.26 32.42 14.33
CA THR A 177 -6.98 33.62 13.84
C THR A 177 -7.95 33.25 12.73
N PHE A 178 -8.89 34.15 12.39
CA PHE A 178 -9.85 33.88 11.31
C PHE A 178 -9.18 33.58 9.97
N ASP A 179 -8.12 34.32 9.64
CA ASP A 179 -7.37 34.18 8.38
C ASP A 179 -6.34 33.03 8.43
N ASP A 180 -5.98 32.58 9.64
CA ASP A 180 -4.99 31.53 9.88
C ASP A 180 -5.42 30.67 11.08
N PRO A 181 -6.47 29.83 10.91
CA PRO A 181 -7.00 28.99 11.97
C PRO A 181 -5.98 27.93 12.39
N TYR A 182 -6.10 27.41 13.61
CA TYR A 182 -5.33 26.23 13.98
C TYR A 182 -5.78 25.02 13.15
N ILE A 183 -4.86 24.27 12.57
CA ILE A 183 -5.18 23.11 11.73
C ILE A 183 -4.65 21.86 12.41
N ILE A 184 -5.56 20.96 12.79
CA ILE A 184 -5.27 19.59 13.21
C ILE A 184 -5.71 18.69 12.06
N GLU A 185 -4.76 18.04 11.39
CA GLU A 185 -5.06 17.21 10.23
C GLU A 185 -4.25 15.93 10.14
N LYS A 186 -4.80 14.94 9.44
CA LYS A 186 -4.15 13.64 9.18
C LYS A 186 -3.65 12.95 10.45
N ILE A 187 -4.43 13.02 11.53
CA ILE A 187 -4.13 12.27 12.76
C ILE A 187 -5.04 11.06 12.93
N VAL A 188 -4.52 10.04 13.61
CA VAL A 188 -5.27 8.87 14.06
C VAL A 188 -5.25 8.79 15.57
N ILE A 189 -6.42 8.77 16.22
CA ILE A 189 -6.55 8.60 17.68
C ILE A 189 -7.36 7.34 18.00
N TYR A 190 -6.86 6.58 18.97
CA TYR A 190 -7.54 5.44 19.58
C TYR A 190 -8.01 5.83 20.99
N GLY A 191 -9.31 6.06 21.16
CA GLY A 191 -9.93 6.59 22.39
C GLY A 191 -10.17 5.57 23.51
N ASP A 192 -9.52 4.41 23.44
CA ASP A 192 -9.49 3.31 24.44
C ASP A 192 -10.83 2.87 25.07
N TRP A 193 -11.96 3.25 24.47
CA TRP A 193 -13.32 3.11 24.99
C TRP A 193 -13.57 3.76 26.36
N SER A 194 -12.63 4.54 26.89
CA SER A 194 -12.73 5.08 28.25
C SER A 194 -12.50 6.60 28.31
N THR A 195 -12.00 7.19 27.22
CA THR A 195 -11.72 8.61 27.10
C THR A 195 -12.41 9.22 25.88
N ASN A 196 -12.51 10.55 25.85
CA ASN A 196 -12.80 11.26 24.61
C ASN A 196 -11.59 11.14 23.70
N GLY A 197 -11.78 10.98 22.39
CA GLY A 197 -10.66 10.89 21.46
C GLY A 197 -9.91 12.22 21.37
N LEU A 198 -10.60 13.24 20.88
CA LEU A 198 -10.14 14.63 20.86
C LEU A 198 -11.17 15.50 21.56
N GLU A 199 -10.74 16.25 22.57
CA GLU A 199 -11.60 17.21 23.25
C GLU A 199 -11.02 18.63 23.17
N ILE A 200 -11.88 19.61 22.89
CA ILE A 200 -11.53 21.03 22.97
C ILE A 200 -12.49 21.72 23.94
N ARG A 201 -11.93 22.51 24.86
CA ARG A 201 -12.67 23.20 25.92
C ARG A 201 -12.38 24.69 25.94
N ASN A 202 -13.39 25.47 26.35
CA ASN A 202 -13.27 26.89 26.75
C ASN A 202 -12.53 27.76 25.72
N SER A 203 -12.78 27.55 24.42
CA SER A 203 -12.00 28.21 23.37
C SER A 203 -12.87 29.03 22.43
N ASN A 204 -12.41 30.22 22.10
CA ASN A 204 -12.98 31.06 21.04
C ASN A 204 -12.07 31.18 19.81
N LYS A 205 -10.98 30.40 19.75
CA LYS A 205 -10.02 30.39 18.65
C LYS A 205 -10.65 29.79 17.40
N TYR A 206 -10.14 30.21 16.24
CA TYR A 206 -10.50 29.59 14.98
C TYR A 206 -9.68 28.32 14.79
N PHE A 207 -10.33 27.21 14.47
CA PHE A 207 -9.63 25.96 14.22
C PHE A 207 -10.35 25.06 13.21
N GLU A 208 -9.60 24.16 12.59
CA GLU A 208 -10.07 23.09 11.72
C GLU A 208 -9.52 21.75 12.20
N ILE A 209 -10.42 20.79 12.43
CA ILE A 209 -10.09 19.37 12.58
C ILE A 209 -10.46 18.70 11.26
N LYS A 210 -9.48 18.25 10.47
CA LYS A 210 -9.77 17.72 9.14
C LYS A 210 -8.98 16.49 8.71
N ASN A 211 -9.64 15.62 7.96
CA ASN A 211 -9.03 14.38 7.44
C ASN A 211 -8.43 13.50 8.54
N CYS A 212 -9.01 13.53 9.76
CA CYS A 212 -8.56 12.72 10.89
C CYS A 212 -9.41 11.45 11.00
N THR A 213 -8.81 10.40 11.58
CA THR A 213 -9.54 9.20 12.02
C THR A 213 -9.52 9.12 13.54
N ILE A 214 -10.68 9.16 14.18
CA ILE A 214 -10.78 9.02 15.63
C ILE A 214 -11.74 7.88 15.92
N LYS A 215 -11.28 6.88 16.65
CA LYS A 215 -12.05 5.66 16.85
C LYS A 215 -12.03 5.15 18.28
N ASP A 216 -13.00 4.29 18.57
CA ASP A 216 -13.08 3.53 19.81
C ASP A 216 -13.06 4.46 21.03
N SER A 217 -13.88 5.53 21.01
CA SER A 217 -13.80 6.64 21.98
C SER A 217 -15.07 6.80 22.82
N GLY A 218 -14.92 6.73 24.14
CA GLY A 218 -15.97 7.01 25.10
C GLY A 218 -16.97 5.87 25.31
N ASN A 219 -17.37 5.68 26.58
CA ASN A 219 -18.36 4.68 27.00
C ASN A 219 -19.57 5.29 27.73
N SER A 220 -19.64 6.61 27.82
CA SER A 220 -20.67 7.30 28.58
C SER A 220 -21.30 8.45 27.80
N TYR A 221 -22.45 8.92 28.30
CA TYR A 221 -23.37 9.79 27.56
C TYR A 221 -22.76 11.08 27.01
N ASN A 222 -21.76 11.64 27.71
CA ASN A 222 -21.13 12.91 27.38
C ASN A 222 -19.83 12.75 26.58
N MET A 223 -19.48 11.53 26.21
CA MET A 223 -18.22 11.22 25.56
C MET A 223 -18.38 11.04 24.05
N GLY A 224 -17.26 11.10 23.34
CA GLY A 224 -17.25 10.85 21.91
C GLY A 224 -15.86 10.88 21.28
N CYS A 225 -15.84 10.65 19.96
CA CYS A 225 -14.62 10.76 19.16
C CYS A 225 -14.13 12.21 19.17
N ILE A 226 -14.98 13.18 18.82
CA ILE A 226 -14.69 14.61 18.96
C ILE A 226 -15.69 15.22 19.93
N VAL A 227 -15.21 15.88 20.98
CA VAL A 227 -16.03 16.60 21.94
C VAL A 227 -15.61 18.07 22.01
N LEU A 228 -16.55 18.99 21.81
CA LEU A 228 -16.33 20.43 22.00
C LEU A 228 -17.20 20.93 23.14
N THR A 229 -16.60 21.52 24.18
CA THR A 229 -17.31 22.03 25.36
C THR A 229 -17.01 23.51 25.58
N ASN A 230 -18.03 24.38 25.50
CA ASN A 230 -17.85 25.84 25.59
C ASN A 230 -16.86 26.36 24.52
N VAL A 231 -17.11 26.01 23.26
CA VAL A 231 -16.23 26.31 22.13
C VAL A 231 -16.95 27.14 21.06
N MET A 232 -16.22 28.03 20.40
CA MET A 232 -16.68 28.80 19.25
C MET A 232 -15.72 28.72 18.07
N ASN A 233 -16.20 29.02 16.86
CA ASN A 233 -15.38 29.27 15.66
C ASN A 233 -14.59 28.07 15.11
N GLY A 234 -15.03 26.85 15.41
CA GLY A 234 -14.40 25.62 14.94
C GLY A 234 -15.00 25.04 13.67
N ALA A 235 -14.21 24.26 12.93
CA ALA A 235 -14.68 23.42 11.85
C ALA A 235 -14.23 21.96 12.04
N ILE A 236 -15.13 21.02 11.81
CA ILE A 236 -14.89 19.58 11.84
C ILE A 236 -15.22 19.06 10.44
N ILE A 237 -14.19 18.74 9.64
CA ILE A 237 -14.31 18.54 8.19
C ILE A 237 -13.73 17.19 7.74
N ASN A 238 -14.50 16.40 7.00
CA ASN A 238 -14.01 15.16 6.35
C ASN A 238 -13.31 14.17 7.30
N ASN A 239 -13.78 14.06 8.55
CA ASN A 239 -13.23 13.13 9.52
C ASN A 239 -13.95 11.77 9.49
N TYR A 240 -13.22 10.72 9.83
CA TYR A 240 -13.74 9.37 10.02
C TYR A 240 -13.85 9.07 11.52
N LEU A 241 -15.08 9.02 12.02
CA LEU A 241 -15.40 8.97 13.45
C LEU A 241 -16.11 7.65 13.76
N LEU A 242 -15.39 6.72 14.41
CA LEU A 242 -15.82 5.34 14.50
C LEU A 242 -16.04 4.89 15.93
N ASN A 243 -17.07 4.07 16.15
CA ASN A 243 -17.17 3.26 17.35
C ASN A 243 -17.05 4.07 18.67
N GLY A 244 -17.55 5.30 18.69
CA GLY A 244 -17.61 6.12 19.90
C GLY A 244 -18.99 6.16 20.50
N PHE A 245 -19.10 6.65 21.75
CA PHE A 245 -20.44 6.94 22.29
C PHE A 245 -21.14 7.99 21.43
N SER A 246 -20.46 9.10 21.13
CA SER A 246 -20.85 10.05 20.09
C SER A 246 -19.74 10.14 19.03
N GLY A 247 -20.08 10.25 17.75
CA GLY A 247 -19.07 10.62 16.74
C GLY A 247 -18.59 12.06 16.97
N ILE A 248 -19.54 13.00 16.99
CA ILE A 248 -19.29 14.41 17.36
C ILE A 248 -20.25 14.79 18.48
N ASN A 249 -19.74 15.35 19.57
CA ASN A 249 -20.55 15.91 20.66
C ASN A 249 -20.21 17.40 20.87
N LEU A 250 -21.18 18.28 20.66
CA LEU A 250 -21.08 19.70 21.00
C LEU A 250 -21.85 19.98 22.27
N VAL A 251 -21.21 20.63 23.25
CA VAL A 251 -21.81 21.06 24.50
C VAL A 251 -21.58 22.56 24.67
N ALA A 252 -22.65 23.33 24.82
CA ALA A 252 -22.58 24.79 24.98
C ALA A 252 -21.70 25.50 23.93
N SER A 253 -21.73 25.04 22.67
CA SER A 253 -20.84 25.49 21.61
C SER A 253 -21.61 26.14 20.46
N LEU A 254 -21.02 27.14 19.81
CA LEU A 254 -21.68 27.93 18.76
C LEU A 254 -20.75 28.30 17.63
N ASN A 255 -21.31 28.60 16.45
CA ASN A 255 -20.54 28.88 15.24
C ASN A 255 -19.55 27.76 14.87
N ILE A 256 -19.97 26.51 15.04
CA ILE A 256 -19.22 25.33 14.60
C ILE A 256 -19.73 24.87 13.24
N THR A 257 -18.79 24.57 12.33
CA THR A 257 -19.10 23.94 11.04
C THR A 257 -18.78 22.45 11.09
N ILE A 258 -19.77 21.60 10.88
CA ILE A 258 -19.62 20.14 10.79
C ILE A 258 -19.94 19.72 9.35
N LYS A 259 -18.91 19.35 8.58
CA LYS A 259 -19.06 19.11 7.14
C LYS A 259 -18.33 17.87 6.64
N GLY A 260 -18.99 17.04 5.83
CA GLY A 260 -18.30 15.96 5.11
C GLY A 260 -17.82 14.80 6.00
N ASN A 261 -18.20 14.76 7.27
CA ASN A 261 -17.73 13.72 8.20
C ASN A 261 -18.53 12.44 8.01
N ILE A 262 -17.88 11.31 8.31
CA ILE A 262 -18.54 10.01 8.39
C ILE A 262 -18.46 9.55 9.83
N ALA A 263 -19.61 9.52 10.50
CA ALA A 263 -19.76 8.95 11.83
C ALA A 263 -20.39 7.56 11.69
N SER A 264 -19.60 6.50 11.92
CA SER A 264 -20.03 5.11 11.73
C SER A 264 -19.93 4.29 13.02
N GLY A 265 -20.99 3.56 13.36
CA GLY A 265 -21.00 2.65 14.52
C GLY A 265 -20.97 3.38 15.87
N ASN A 266 -21.42 4.63 15.90
CA ASN A 266 -21.48 5.43 17.14
C ASN A 266 -22.86 5.29 17.80
N GLY A 267 -22.92 5.41 19.13
CA GLY A 267 -24.20 5.47 19.86
C GLY A 267 -25.07 6.65 19.40
N ASN A 268 -24.45 7.81 19.23
CA ASN A 268 -24.99 8.97 18.53
C ASN A 268 -24.01 9.37 17.41
N GLY A 269 -24.48 9.61 16.18
CA GLY A 269 -23.59 10.09 15.12
C GLY A 269 -23.05 11.50 15.41
N ILE A 270 -23.97 12.47 15.47
CA ILE A 270 -23.69 13.88 15.75
C ILE A 270 -24.70 14.34 16.80
N LYS A 271 -24.21 14.89 17.91
CA LYS A 271 -24.98 15.30 19.09
C LYS A 271 -24.67 16.75 19.43
N LEU A 272 -25.72 17.55 19.63
CA LEU A 272 -25.62 18.96 20.03
C LEU A 272 -26.45 19.19 21.29
N GLU A 273 -25.82 19.71 22.34
CA GLU A 273 -26.46 20.05 23.62
C GLU A 273 -26.23 21.52 23.95
N ASN A 274 -27.30 22.26 24.18
CA ASN A 274 -27.26 23.71 24.48
C ASN A 274 -26.38 24.49 23.49
N SER A 275 -26.38 24.08 22.22
CA SER A 275 -25.42 24.53 21.19
C SER A 275 -26.17 25.12 20.01
N ASP A 276 -26.05 26.44 19.82
CA ASP A 276 -26.83 27.22 18.85
C ASP A 276 -25.95 27.73 17.70
N ALA A 277 -26.58 28.15 16.59
CA ALA A 277 -25.89 28.77 15.43
C ALA A 277 -24.75 27.92 14.81
N ASN A 278 -24.96 26.60 14.75
CA ASN A 278 -24.02 25.66 14.13
C ASN A 278 -24.47 25.27 12.72
N THR A 279 -23.52 24.99 11.83
CA THR A 279 -23.79 24.55 10.45
C THR A 279 -23.44 23.08 10.30
N ILE A 280 -24.42 22.25 9.92
CA ILE A 280 -24.24 20.80 9.73
C ILE A 280 -24.62 20.46 8.30
N SER A 281 -23.68 19.98 7.49
CA SER A 281 -23.94 19.68 6.08
C SER A 281 -23.12 18.51 5.54
N ASN A 282 -23.68 17.73 4.62
CA ASN A 282 -22.97 16.66 3.90
C ASN A 282 -22.29 15.62 4.80
N ASN A 283 -22.86 15.31 5.97
CA ASN A 283 -22.33 14.26 6.84
C ASN A 283 -23.07 12.95 6.61
N ILE A 284 -22.38 11.83 6.79
CA ILE A 284 -22.94 10.48 6.73
C ILE A 284 -22.93 9.92 8.15
N VAL A 285 -24.11 9.57 8.67
CA VAL A 285 -24.27 8.88 9.95
C VAL A 285 -24.82 7.49 9.67
N LYS A 286 -24.11 6.44 10.09
CA LYS A 286 -24.47 5.03 9.83
C LYS A 286 -24.13 4.10 10.98
#